data_AF-A0ABD6CR46-F1
#
_entry.id   AF-A0ABD6CR46-F1
#
_cell.length_a   1.000
_cell.length_b   1.000
_cell.length_c   1.000
_cell.angle_alpha   90.00
_cell.angle_beta   90.00
_cell.angle_gamma   90.00
#
_symmetry.space_group_name_H-M   'P 1'
#
loop_
_entity.id
_entity.type
_entity.pdbx_description
1 polymer ?
#
loop_
_entity_poly.entity_id
_entity_poly.type
_entity_poly.pdbx_seq_one_letter_code
_entity_poly.pdbx_strand_id
1 'polypeptide(L)' 'MISIEISGMLAVFLGLLGAGWIYLDGRKRSIETADMWAVGFFIGMFIPPIIGAVIVGVFYLRNRNPRQGNPYPVRQ' A
#
# COMPACT_ATOMS: atom_id res chain seq x y z
N MET A 1 -8.81 17.74 12.51
CA MET A 1 -8.54 16.46 11.80
C MET A 1 -7.53 16.79 10.71
N ILE A 2 -6.29 16.32 10.82
CA ILE A 2 -5.26 16.57 9.79
C ILE A 2 -5.55 15.54 8.68
N SER A 3 -6.15 15.99 7.58
CA SER A 3 -6.30 15.14 6.39
C SER A 3 -4.93 15.00 5.76
N ILE A 4 -4.29 13.84 5.93
CA ILE A 4 -3.05 13.52 5.22
C ILE A 4 -3.46 13.05 3.82
N GLU A 5 -3.69 14.02 2.94
CA GLU A 5 -3.97 13.78 1.53
C GLU A 5 -2.67 13.82 0.74
N ILE A 6 -2.09 12.64 0.53
CA ILE A 6 -1.05 12.49 -0.47
C ILE A 6 -1.74 12.32 -1.81
N SER A 7 -1.59 13.30 -2.70
CA SER A 7 -2.03 13.18 -4.08
C SER A 7 -1.41 11.93 -4.72
N GLY A 8 -2.23 11.15 -5.44
CA GLY A 8 -1.73 9.98 -6.17
C GLY A 8 -0.60 10.33 -7.14
N MET A 9 -0.66 11.51 -7.76
CA MET A 9 0.43 12.01 -8.62
C MET A 9 1.72 12.27 -7.83
N LEU A 10 1.60 12.82 -6.61
CA LEU A 10 2.75 13.04 -5.74
C LEU A 10 3.37 11.70 -5.31
N ALA A 11 2.55 10.70 -4.99
CA ALA A 11 3.03 9.37 -4.65
C ALA A 11 3.80 8.73 -5.82
N VAL A 12 3.25 8.75 -7.04
CA VAL A 12 3.93 8.25 -8.24
C VAL A 12 5.24 8.99 -8.49
N PHE A 13 5.23 10.32 -8.37
CA PHE A 13 6.43 11.14 -8.53
C PHE A 13 7.53 10.76 -7.54
N LEU A 14 7.19 10.58 -6.26
CA LEU A 14 8.12 10.13 -5.23
C LEU A 14 8.64 8.71 -5.50
N GLY A 15 7.78 7.81 -5.96
CA GLY A 15 8.17 6.47 -6.37
C GLY A 15 9.20 6.49 -7.50
N LEU A 16 8.95 7.31 -8.54
CA LEU A 16 9.87 7.47 -9.68
C LEU A 16 11.20 8.11 -9.26
N LEU A 17 11.17 9.12 -8.39
CA LEU A 17 12.39 9.73 -7.86
C LEU A 17 13.23 8.73 -7.07
N GLY A 18 12.61 7.94 -6.20
CA GLY A 18 13.31 6.91 -5.43
C GLY A 18 13.87 5.80 -6.32
N ALA A 19 13.08 5.30 -7.29
CA ALA A 19 13.54 4.31 -8.25
C ALA A 19 14.71 4.84 -9.11
N GLY A 20 14.60 6.07 -9.60
CA GLY A 20 15.68 6.72 -10.36
C GLY A 20 16.95 6.91 -9.54
N TRP A 21 16.83 7.30 -8.27
CA TRP A 21 17.98 7.41 -7.36
C TRP A 21 18.66 6.05 -7.13
N ILE A 22 17.88 4.99 -6.86
CA ILE A 22 18.40 3.62 -6.70
C ILE A 22 19.12 3.15 -7.96
N TYR A 23 18.53 3.40 -9.13
CA TYR A 23 19.14 3.06 -10.40
C TYR A 23 20.51 3.75 -10.57
N LEU A 24 20.56 5.06 -10.34
CA LEU A 24 21.78 5.84 -10.48
C LEU A 24 22.86 5.44 -9.46
N ASP A 25 22.49 5.19 -8.20
CA ASP A 25 23.43 4.72 -7.17
C ASP A 25 23.93 3.31 -7.49
N GLY A 26 23.04 2.40 -7.89
CA GLY A 26 23.41 1.04 -8.30
C GLY A 26 24.35 1.03 -9.50
N ARG A 27 24.10 1.87 -10.51
CA ARG A 27 25.00 2.05 -11.67
C ARG A 27 26.38 2.56 -11.26
N LYS A 28 26.45 3.54 -10.34
CA LYS A 28 27.72 4.06 -9.82
C LYS A 28 28.54 3.01 -9.07
N ARG A 29 27.86 2.04 -8.46
CA ARG A 29 28.46 0.92 -7.73
C ARG A 29 28.66 -0.34 -8.57
N SER A 30 28.43 -0.27 -9.89
CA SER A 30 28.51 -1.42 -10.80
C SER A 30 27.64 -2.61 -10.37
N ILE A 31 26.47 -2.34 -9.78
CA ILE A 31 25.48 -3.38 -9.45
C ILE A 31 24.77 -3.78 -10.74
N GLU A 32 25.02 -5.00 -11.23
CA GLU A 32 24.42 -5.52 -12.47
C GLU A 32 22.89 -5.58 -12.42
N THR A 33 22.32 -5.72 -11.23
CA THR A 33 20.87 -5.82 -11.00
C THR A 33 20.22 -4.50 -10.59
N ALA A 34 20.88 -3.35 -10.79
CA ALA A 34 20.35 -2.04 -10.40
C ALA A 34 18.94 -1.76 -10.96
N ASP A 35 18.66 -2.17 -12.19
CA ASP A 35 17.32 -2.08 -12.81
C ASP A 35 16.26 -2.87 -12.01
N MET A 36 16.59 -4.10 -11.61
CA MET A 36 15.70 -4.96 -10.83
C MET A 36 15.40 -4.33 -9.45
N TRP A 37 16.40 -3.74 -8.81
CA TRP A 37 16.23 -3.05 -7.53
C TRP A 37 15.36 -1.79 -7.65
N ALA A 38 15.56 -0.98 -8.70
CA ALA A 38 14.75 0.22 -8.94
C ALA A 38 13.28 -0.12 -9.22
N VAL A 39 13.04 -1.13 -10.07
CA VAL A 39 11.69 -1.64 -10.36
C VAL A 39 11.06 -2.26 -9.11
N GLY A 40 11.83 -3.07 -8.37
CA GLY A 40 11.39 -3.70 -7.14
C GLY A 40 10.99 -2.69 -6.07
N PHE A 41 11.75 -1.60 -5.94
CA PHE A 41 11.39 -0.48 -5.06
C PHE A 41 10.07 0.17 -5.48
N PHE A 42 9.92 0.50 -6.77
CA PHE A 42 8.70 1.15 -7.25
C PHE A 42 7.47 0.26 -7.00
N ILE A 43 7.52 -0.99 -7.45
CA ILE A 43 6.43 -1.95 -7.26
C ILE A 43 6.18 -2.20 -5.77
N GLY A 44 7.24 -2.36 -4.96
CA GLY A 44 7.17 -2.58 -3.53
C GLY A 44 6.61 -1.40 -2.73
N MET A 45 6.69 -0.18 -3.25
CA MET A 45 6.06 0.99 -2.64
C MET A 45 4.53 0.97 -2.78
N PHE A 46 4.00 0.44 -3.89
CA PHE A 46 2.56 0.51 -4.17
C PHE A 46 1.82 -0.80 -3.92
N ILE A 47 2.35 -1.94 -4.36
CA ILE A 47 1.61 -3.20 -4.36
C ILE A 47 1.31 -3.71 -2.93
N PRO A 48 2.27 -3.80 -1.99
CA PRO A 48 1.99 -4.27 -0.64
C PRO A 48 0.95 -3.42 0.11
N PRO A 49 1.02 -2.07 0.11
CA PRO A 49 -0.04 -1.25 0.71
C PRO A 49 -1.42 -1.45 0.07
N ILE A 50 -1.49 -1.58 -1.26
CA ILE A 50 -2.75 -1.86 -1.97
C ILE A 50 -3.33 -3.20 -1.51
N ILE A 51 -2.50 -4.26 -1.48
CA ILE A 51 -2.92 -5.58 -1.00
C ILE A 51 -3.40 -5.49 0.45
N GLY A 52 -2.67 -4.80 1.33
CA GLY A 52 -3.04 -4.60 2.72
C GLY A 52 -4.38 -3.88 2.86
N ALA A 53 -4.59 -2.81 2.09
CA ALA A 53 -5.85 -2.06 2.09
C ALA A 53 -7.04 -2.92 1.64
N VAL A 54 -6.85 -3.74 0.60
CA VAL A 54 -7.88 -4.68 0.12
C VAL A 54 -8.21 -5.73 1.19
N ILE A 55 -7.20 -6.36 1.78
CA ILE A 55 -7.40 -7.36 2.85
C ILE A 55 -8.18 -6.75 4.01
N VAL A 56 -7.74 -5.61 4.52
CA VAL A 56 -8.40 -4.90 5.63
C VAL A 56 -9.83 -4.52 5.24
N GLY A 57 -10.05 -4.02 4.02
CA GLY A 57 -11.38 -3.66 3.53
C GLY A 57 -12.33 -4.86 3.49
N VAL A 58 -11.87 -6.01 2.98
CA VAL A 58 -12.64 -7.26 2.96
C VAL A 58 -12.97 -7.74 4.36
N PHE A 59 -11.97 -7.77 5.26
CA PHE A 59 -12.18 -8.15 6.66
C PHE A 59 -13.15 -7.21 7.37
N TYR A 60 -13.01 -5.91 7.15
CA TYR A 60 -13.89 -4.90 7.71
C TYR A 60 -15.34 -5.10 7.24
N LEU A 61 -15.57 -5.29 5.93
CA LEU A 61 -16.91 -5.53 5.39
C LEU A 61 -17.51 -6.85 5.87
N ARG A 62 -16.69 -7.90 6.00
CA ARG A 62 -17.11 -9.19 6.57
C ARG A 62 -17.60 -9.01 8.00
N ASN A 63 -16.84 -8.30 8.83
CA ASN A 63 -17.17 -8.09 10.24
C ASN A 63 -18.25 -7.02 10.46
N ARG A 64 -18.42 -6.08 9.52
CA ARG A 64 -19.46 -5.05 9.57
C ARG A 64 -20.86 -5.59 9.25
N ASN A 65 -20.98 -6.73 8.58
CA ASN A 65 -22.28 -7.27 8.18
C ASN A 65 -23.06 -7.82 9.40
N PRO A 66 -24.11 -7.13 9.91
CA PRO A 66 -24.77 -7.46 11.18
C PRO A 66 -25.79 -8.60 11.06
N ARG A 67 -25.67 -9.50 10.07
CA ARG A 67 -26.62 -10.61 9.89
C ARG A 67 -26.49 -11.72 10.95
N GLN A 68 -25.72 -11.51 12.00
CA GLN A 68 -25.68 -12.31 13.23
C GLN A 68 -26.11 -11.54 14.49
N GLY A 69 -26.80 -10.42 14.35
CA GLY A 69 -27.66 -9.95 15.42
C GLY A 69 -28.85 -10.89 15.56
N ASN A 70 -28.69 -12.00 16.29
CA ASN A 70 -29.83 -12.66 16.91
C ASN A 70 -30.32 -11.68 17.98
N PRO A 71 -31.48 -11.03 17.85
CA PRO A 71 -32.05 -10.29 18.96
C PRO A 71 -32.53 -11.35 19.95
N TYR A 72 -31.65 -11.80 20.85
CA TYR A 72 -32.12 -12.48 22.05
C TYR A 72 -33.03 -11.47 22.77
N PRO A 73 -34.32 -11.77 22.95
CA PRO A 73 -35.18 -10.88 23.72
C PRO A 73 -34.68 -10.92 25.17
N VAL A 74 -34.12 -9.81 25.63
CA VAL A 74 -33.89 -9.61 27.07
C VAL A 74 -35.28 -9.53 27.71
N ARG A 75 -35.71 -10.63 28.33
CA ARG A 75 -36.92 -10.66 29.17
C ARG A 75 -36.67 -9.74 30.36
N GLN A 76 -37.45 -8.66 30.44
CA GLN A 76 -37.64 -7.87 31.67
C GLN A 76 -38.49 -8.67 32.67
#